data_AF-A0A850HC71-F1
#
_entry.id   AF-A0A850HC71-F1
#
_cell.length_a   1.000
_cell.length_b   1.000
_cell.length_c   1.000
_cell.angle_alpha   90.00
_cell.angle_beta   90.00
_cell.angle_gamma   90.00
#
_symmetry.space_group_name_H-M   'P 1'
#
loop_
_entity.id
_entity.type
_entity.pdbx_description
1 polymer ?
#
loop_
_entity_poly.entity_id
_entity_poly.type
_entity_poly.pdbx_seq_one_letter_code
_entity_poly.pdbx_strand_id
1 'polypeptide(L)'
;MSDSLSESALDAAVDASELDLTPPSAFQLDYIAPPLDLSDYVTTFYHFRCDEAVIRDIQPAAIGHLTFFMRGKGEMHFADGRRDPSNLVNLLTPFSRAAPFEVEGPFHSIGAALSPLGWSALTGLHAGEHGNRLYPAGLWLGEEITELGVKVCAAYNSGAMGGQDCVDALSEFIRATLRPVNSRHRELIRQVNRWVGEAIDPDVGTLMERVAYSERQTQRLTEQYFGLPPRALARKYRALRAATLLSLPMLSDEMEAQIGEAFYDQPHMIREIRVFAGRTPARLSDEENPFLAEMLDTKNLREIGMPDGEG
;
A
#
# COMPACT_ATOMS: atom_id res chain seq x y z
N MET A 1 10.86 2.06 25.01
CA MET A 1 9.59 2.76 25.32
C MET A 1 8.97 3.06 23.98
N SER A 2 8.08 2.17 23.51
CA SER A 2 7.34 2.33 22.27
C SER A 2 6.27 3.38 22.53
N ASP A 3 6.39 4.54 21.87
CA ASP A 3 5.32 5.51 21.83
C ASP A 3 4.23 4.92 20.93
N SER A 4 3.26 4.25 21.54
CA SER A 4 2.04 3.84 20.85
C SER A 4 1.45 5.12 20.27
N LEU A 5 1.45 5.28 18.95
CA LEU A 5 0.85 6.43 18.28
C LEU A 5 -0.54 6.66 18.87
N SER A 6 -0.70 7.73 19.64
CA SER A 6 -1.97 8.08 20.26
C SER A 6 -3.01 8.32 19.16
N GLU A 7 -4.29 8.02 19.42
CA GLU A 7 -5.39 8.25 18.45
C GLU A 7 -5.36 9.69 17.88
N SER A 8 -4.87 10.67 18.65
CA SER A 8 -4.70 12.06 18.23
C SER A 8 -3.66 12.31 17.13
N ALA A 9 -2.64 11.45 16.98
CA ALA A 9 -1.60 11.59 15.95
C ALA A 9 -2.07 11.11 14.57
N LEU A 10 -3.11 10.25 14.53
CA LEU A 10 -3.70 9.72 13.30
C LEU A 10 -4.57 10.74 12.56
N ASP A 11 -5.08 11.78 13.24
CA ASP A 11 -6.12 12.67 12.70
C ASP A 11 -5.59 13.87 11.88
N ALA A 12 -4.29 14.15 11.91
CA ALA A 12 -3.73 15.35 11.29
C ALA A 12 -3.46 15.19 9.78
N ALA A 13 -4.50 15.20 8.94
CA ALA A 13 -4.39 14.99 7.47
C ALA A 13 -3.33 15.86 6.77
N VAL A 14 -2.67 15.31 5.76
CA VAL A 14 -1.77 16.09 4.89
C VAL A 14 -2.64 17.01 4.02
N ASP A 15 -2.30 18.31 3.96
CA ASP A 15 -3.07 19.26 3.16
C ASP A 15 -2.74 19.14 1.66
N ALA A 16 -3.39 18.16 1.04
CA ALA A 16 -3.32 17.89 -0.39
C ALA A 16 -4.09 18.88 -1.27
N SER A 17 -4.85 19.81 -0.68
CA SER A 17 -5.74 20.70 -1.44
C SER A 17 -4.99 21.80 -2.20
N GLU A 18 -3.70 22.01 -1.89
CA GLU A 18 -2.83 23.01 -2.52
C GLU A 18 -1.78 22.44 -3.48
N LEU A 19 -1.71 21.11 -3.65
CA LEU A 19 -0.75 20.49 -4.56
C LEU A 19 -1.28 20.49 -6.00
N ASP A 20 -0.47 21.03 -6.91
CA ASP A 20 -0.65 20.88 -8.36
C ASP A 20 -0.24 19.46 -8.76
N LEU A 21 -1.23 18.58 -8.88
CA LEU A 21 -1.04 17.16 -9.11
C LEU A 21 -0.85 16.89 -10.59
N THR A 22 0.00 15.92 -10.90
CA THR A 22 0.15 15.44 -12.27
C THR A 22 -1.18 14.85 -12.75
N PRO A 23 -1.61 15.19 -13.98
CA PRO A 23 -2.85 14.67 -14.54
C PRO A 23 -2.86 13.13 -14.52
N PRO A 24 -3.95 12.49 -14.05
CA PRO A 24 -4.05 11.04 -13.97
C PRO A 24 -3.80 10.32 -15.30
N SER A 25 -4.18 10.94 -16.41
CA SER A 25 -3.97 10.44 -17.78
C SER A 25 -2.50 10.40 -18.22
N ALA A 26 -1.59 11.05 -17.49
CA ALA A 26 -0.15 10.99 -17.73
C ALA A 26 0.51 9.71 -17.16
N PHE A 27 -0.20 8.99 -16.29
CA PHE A 27 0.27 7.74 -15.70
C PHE A 27 -0.10 6.54 -16.57
N GLN A 28 0.84 5.61 -16.71
CA GLN A 28 0.61 4.29 -17.28
C GLN A 28 1.00 3.24 -16.24
N LEU A 29 0.10 2.31 -15.97
CA LEU A 29 0.31 1.26 -15.01
C LEU A 29 -0.09 -0.09 -15.62
N ASP A 30 0.87 -1.02 -15.67
CA ASP A 30 0.56 -2.41 -15.98
C ASP A 30 0.61 -3.23 -14.70
N TYR A 31 -0.45 -4.00 -14.42
CA TYR A 31 -0.41 -5.01 -13.37
C TYR A 31 0.02 -6.36 -13.94
N ILE A 32 0.95 -7.00 -13.24
CA ILE A 32 1.50 -8.30 -13.59
C ILE A 32 1.19 -9.24 -12.43
N ALA A 33 0.47 -10.33 -12.72
CA ALA A 33 0.09 -11.30 -11.72
C ALA A 33 1.35 -11.99 -11.14
N PRO A 34 1.41 -12.22 -9.81
CA PRO A 34 2.52 -12.94 -9.22
C PRO A 34 2.50 -14.41 -9.67
N PRO A 35 3.67 -15.05 -9.86
CA PRO A 35 3.77 -16.49 -9.99
C PRO A 35 3.06 -17.21 -8.84
N LEU A 36 2.48 -18.39 -9.10
CA LEU A 36 1.66 -19.13 -8.13
C LEU A 36 2.40 -19.42 -6.81
N ASP A 37 3.70 -19.66 -6.86
CA ASP A 37 4.53 -19.92 -5.68
C ASP A 37 4.79 -18.65 -4.83
N LEU A 38 4.62 -17.46 -5.42
CA LEU A 38 4.77 -16.17 -4.75
C LEU A 38 3.43 -15.52 -4.39
N SER A 39 2.28 -16.09 -4.77
CA SER A 39 0.97 -15.44 -4.62
C SER A 39 0.52 -15.20 -3.17
N ASP A 40 1.14 -15.88 -2.20
CA ASP A 40 0.95 -15.67 -0.75
C ASP A 40 1.77 -14.47 -0.23
N TYR A 41 2.86 -14.12 -0.91
CA TYR A 41 3.86 -13.15 -0.46
C TYR A 41 3.79 -11.83 -1.24
N VAL A 42 3.48 -11.90 -2.53
CA VAL A 42 3.30 -10.74 -3.40
C VAL A 42 1.82 -10.67 -3.79
N THR A 43 1.19 -9.52 -3.55
CA THR A 43 -0.22 -9.32 -3.95
C THR A 43 -0.31 -9.04 -5.45
N THR A 44 0.56 -8.17 -5.95
CA THR A 44 0.68 -7.81 -7.36
C THR A 44 2.08 -7.33 -7.68
N PHE A 45 2.52 -7.55 -8.91
CA PHE A 45 3.63 -6.79 -9.49
C PHE A 45 3.06 -5.68 -10.37
N TYR A 46 3.83 -4.62 -10.54
CA TYR A 46 3.41 -3.51 -11.38
C TYR A 46 4.58 -2.87 -12.12
N HIS A 47 4.26 -2.29 -13.27
CA HIS A 47 5.15 -1.42 -14.03
C HIS A 47 4.47 -0.07 -14.19
N PHE A 48 4.96 0.91 -13.44
CA PHE A 48 4.49 2.29 -13.43
C PHE A 48 5.39 3.17 -14.30
N ARG A 49 4.79 4.03 -15.12
CA ARG A 49 5.51 4.97 -16.01
C ARG A 49 4.77 6.31 -16.08
N CYS A 50 5.55 7.39 -16.08
CA CYS A 50 5.11 8.75 -16.31
C CYS A 50 6.27 9.53 -16.92
N ASP A 51 6.08 10.13 -18.10
CA ASP A 51 7.13 10.82 -18.85
C ASP A 51 7.17 12.34 -18.59
N GLU A 52 6.35 12.84 -17.67
CA GLU A 52 6.34 14.25 -17.29
C GLU A 52 7.65 14.69 -16.65
N ALA A 53 8.02 15.96 -16.82
CA ALA A 53 9.27 16.49 -16.26
C ALA A 53 9.22 16.65 -14.73
N VAL A 54 8.03 16.91 -14.19
CA VAL A 54 7.78 17.03 -12.76
C VAL A 54 6.53 16.24 -12.44
N ILE A 55 6.67 15.22 -11.61
CA ILE A 55 5.56 14.38 -11.17
C ILE A 55 5.24 14.73 -9.72
N ARG A 56 3.98 15.02 -9.42
CA ARG A 56 3.46 15.18 -8.06
C ARG A 56 2.20 14.37 -7.90
N ASP A 57 2.19 13.49 -6.92
CA ASP A 57 0.96 12.79 -6.54
C ASP A 57 0.98 12.43 -5.05
N ILE A 58 -0.06 11.73 -4.60
CA ILE A 58 -0.18 11.23 -3.24
C ILE A 58 -0.40 9.73 -3.28
N GLN A 59 0.50 9.02 -2.61
CA GLN A 59 0.36 7.60 -2.35
C GLN A 59 -0.66 7.39 -1.20
N PRO A 60 -1.78 6.67 -1.41
CA PRO A 60 -2.66 6.25 -0.32
C PRO A 60 -1.93 5.37 0.69
N ALA A 61 -2.42 5.31 1.92
CA ALA A 61 -1.90 4.40 2.94
C ALA A 61 -1.90 2.96 2.42
N ALA A 62 -0.72 2.35 2.26
CA ALA A 62 -0.58 1.06 1.60
C ALA A 62 0.18 0.04 2.45
N ILE A 63 0.31 -1.17 1.89
CA ILE A 63 1.19 -2.24 2.36
C ILE A 63 2.65 -1.90 2.01
N GLY A 64 3.58 -2.81 2.28
CA GLY A 64 4.99 -2.60 1.93
C GLY A 64 5.26 -2.89 0.45
N HIS A 65 6.21 -2.17 -0.15
CA HIS A 65 6.61 -2.38 -1.56
C HIS A 65 8.13 -2.53 -1.65
N LEU A 66 8.59 -3.43 -2.53
CA LEU A 66 9.97 -3.48 -3.00
C LEU A 66 10.00 -3.05 -4.45
N THR A 67 10.75 -2.00 -4.78
CA THR A 67 10.69 -1.39 -6.11
C THR A 67 12.07 -1.06 -6.69
N PHE A 68 12.25 -1.31 -7.97
CA PHE A 68 13.31 -0.71 -8.76
C PHE A 68 12.84 0.65 -9.27
N PHE A 69 13.61 1.70 -8.98
CA PHE A 69 13.37 3.07 -9.41
C PHE A 69 14.24 3.33 -10.64
N MET A 70 13.67 3.07 -11.82
CA MET A 70 14.42 2.92 -13.06
C MET A 70 14.85 4.28 -13.64
N ARG A 71 14.00 5.29 -13.48
CA ARG A 71 14.19 6.65 -13.99
C ARG A 71 13.64 7.68 -13.03
N GLY A 72 14.27 8.86 -13.05
CA GLY A 72 13.91 10.01 -12.25
C GLY A 72 14.59 10.01 -10.89
N LYS A 73 14.31 11.04 -10.11
CA LYS A 73 14.73 11.15 -8.71
C LYS A 73 13.68 11.93 -7.95
N GLY A 74 13.25 11.40 -6.80
CA GLY A 74 12.21 12.03 -6.02
C GLY A 74 12.37 11.82 -4.54
N GLU A 75 11.30 12.10 -3.83
CA GLU A 75 11.18 11.90 -2.40
C GLU A 75 9.71 11.74 -2.00
N MET A 76 9.49 11.04 -0.90
CA MET A 76 8.18 10.84 -0.30
C MET A 76 8.09 11.60 1.02
N HIS A 77 6.96 12.27 1.26
CA HIS A 77 6.71 13.12 2.42
C HIS A 77 5.75 12.40 3.37
N PHE A 78 6.22 12.12 4.58
CA PHE A 78 5.43 11.42 5.59
C PHE A 78 4.77 12.40 6.57
N ALA A 79 3.71 11.92 7.22
CA ALA A 79 2.87 12.73 8.10
C ALA A 79 3.59 13.34 9.31
N ASP A 80 4.74 12.80 9.71
CA ASP A 80 5.57 13.34 10.79
C ASP A 80 6.59 14.40 10.31
N GLY A 81 6.49 14.83 9.05
CA GLY A 81 7.36 15.83 8.45
C GLY A 81 8.66 15.27 7.87
N ARG A 82 8.92 13.96 7.98
CA ARG A 82 10.07 13.34 7.32
C ARG A 82 9.91 13.36 5.81
N ARG A 83 11.04 13.55 5.12
CA ARG A 83 11.19 13.44 3.67
C ARG A 83 12.27 12.39 3.42
N ASP A 84 11.89 11.25 2.87
CA ASP A 84 12.85 10.21 2.50
C ASP A 84 13.07 10.24 0.97
N PRO A 85 14.32 10.33 0.49
CA PRO A 85 14.62 10.36 -0.94
C PRO A 85 14.48 8.99 -1.59
N SER A 86 14.14 8.97 -2.87
CA SER A 86 14.16 7.77 -3.71
C SER A 86 15.58 7.24 -3.88
N ASN A 87 15.70 5.93 -3.92
CA ASN A 87 16.93 5.17 -4.17
C ASN A 87 16.75 4.33 -5.43
N LEU A 88 17.84 3.81 -5.98
CA LEU A 88 17.79 2.90 -7.13
C LEU A 88 16.91 1.67 -6.86
N VAL A 89 16.98 1.14 -5.63
CA VAL A 89 16.05 0.14 -5.13
C VAL A 89 15.47 0.61 -3.81
N ASN A 90 14.15 0.74 -3.76
CA ASN A 90 13.44 1.20 -2.59
C ASN A 90 12.74 0.06 -1.88
N LEU A 91 12.78 0.11 -0.55
CA LEU A 91 11.90 -0.63 0.32
C LEU A 91 10.95 0.38 0.98
N LEU A 92 9.77 0.55 0.39
CA LEU A 92 8.69 1.34 0.98
C LEU A 92 8.04 0.48 2.06
N THR A 93 8.17 0.90 3.32
CA THR A 93 7.59 0.18 4.46
C THR A 93 6.08 0.40 4.50
N PRO A 94 5.27 -0.51 5.09
CA PRO A 94 3.86 -0.23 5.35
C PRO A 94 3.68 1.11 6.06
N PHE A 95 2.65 1.85 5.67
CA PHE A 95 2.43 3.19 6.20
C PHE A 95 0.93 3.44 6.39
N SER A 96 0.63 4.18 7.44
CA SER A 96 -0.71 4.25 8.02
C SER A 96 -1.53 5.41 7.49
N ARG A 97 -0.94 6.31 6.71
CA ARG A 97 -1.54 7.56 6.25
C ARG A 97 -1.09 7.89 4.84
N ALA A 98 -1.87 8.66 4.09
CA ALA A 98 -1.46 9.05 2.75
C ALA A 98 -0.17 9.90 2.79
N ALA A 99 0.69 9.70 1.79
CA ALA A 99 2.01 10.31 1.70
C ALA A 99 2.20 10.95 0.32
N PRO A 100 2.31 12.29 0.21
CA PRO A 100 2.71 12.94 -1.03
C PRO A 100 4.09 12.50 -1.48
N PHE A 101 4.30 12.54 -2.79
CA PHE A 101 5.62 12.41 -3.37
C PHE A 101 5.81 13.39 -4.52
N GLU A 102 7.07 13.74 -4.76
CA GLU A 102 7.49 14.54 -5.89
C GLU A 102 8.69 13.88 -6.57
N VAL A 103 8.70 13.86 -7.90
CA VAL A 103 9.76 13.26 -8.72
C VAL A 103 10.17 14.22 -9.83
N GLU A 104 11.47 14.49 -9.92
CA GLU A 104 12.12 15.02 -11.12
C GLU A 104 12.15 13.89 -12.17
N GLY A 105 11.32 14.02 -13.19
CA GLY A 105 11.00 12.95 -14.12
C GLY A 105 12.01 12.75 -15.26
N PRO A 106 11.77 11.77 -16.13
CA PRO A 106 10.60 10.87 -16.15
C PRO A 106 10.61 9.88 -14.98
N PHE A 107 9.44 9.42 -14.51
CA PHE A 107 9.30 8.47 -13.42
C PHE A 107 8.90 7.09 -13.92
N HIS A 108 9.85 6.14 -13.89
CA HIS A 108 9.59 4.74 -14.20
C HIS A 108 9.94 3.87 -13.00
N SER A 109 9.01 3.01 -12.59
CA SER A 109 9.29 2.02 -11.53
C SER A 109 8.66 0.67 -11.83
N ILE A 110 9.32 -0.37 -11.36
CA ILE A 110 8.80 -1.74 -11.37
C ILE A 110 8.86 -2.24 -9.94
N GLY A 111 7.74 -2.74 -9.44
CA GLY A 111 7.61 -3.05 -8.03
C GLY A 111 6.79 -4.28 -7.74
N ALA A 112 7.01 -4.81 -6.54
CA ALA A 112 6.21 -5.86 -5.92
C ALA A 112 5.51 -5.27 -4.69
N ALA A 113 4.18 -5.33 -4.67
CA ALA A 113 3.40 -5.04 -3.48
C ALA A 113 3.39 -6.29 -2.59
N LEU A 114 3.91 -6.16 -1.37
CA LEU A 114 4.16 -7.27 -0.45
C LEU A 114 2.97 -7.43 0.49
N SER A 115 2.38 -8.63 0.53
CA SER A 115 1.41 -8.97 1.57
C SER A 115 2.07 -8.85 2.96
N PRO A 116 1.31 -8.76 4.07
CA PRO A 116 1.89 -8.76 5.42
C PRO A 116 2.79 -9.98 5.68
N LEU A 117 2.42 -11.12 5.09
CA LEU A 117 3.24 -12.32 5.10
C LEU A 117 4.51 -12.14 4.25
N GLY A 118 4.40 -11.59 3.05
CA GLY A 118 5.52 -11.22 2.18
C GLY A 118 6.50 -10.28 2.85
N TRP A 119 6.01 -9.19 3.41
CA TRP A 119 6.77 -8.21 4.17
C TRP A 119 7.55 -8.89 5.30
N SER A 120 6.86 -9.68 6.12
CA SER A 120 7.50 -10.37 7.24
C SER A 120 8.52 -11.41 6.81
N ALA A 121 8.20 -12.22 5.79
CA ALA A 121 9.08 -13.28 5.32
C ALA A 121 10.32 -12.72 4.61
N LEU A 122 10.17 -11.63 3.87
CA LEU A 122 11.25 -11.00 3.12
C LEU A 122 12.15 -10.16 4.06
N THR A 123 11.56 -9.26 4.85
CA THR A 123 12.32 -8.26 5.62
C THR A 123 12.61 -8.69 7.06
N GLY A 124 11.70 -9.45 7.69
CA GLY A 124 11.76 -9.76 9.12
C GLY A 124 11.50 -8.55 10.04
N LEU A 125 11.13 -7.40 9.48
CA LEU A 125 10.95 -6.16 10.22
C LEU A 125 9.56 -6.05 10.83
N HIS A 126 9.49 -5.41 12.00
CA HIS A 126 8.23 -5.04 12.63
C HIS A 126 7.61 -3.86 11.88
N ALA A 127 6.48 -4.10 11.19
CA ALA A 127 5.82 -3.11 10.34
C ALA A 127 5.44 -1.83 11.10
N GLY A 128 5.02 -1.94 12.37
CA GLY A 128 4.66 -0.76 13.17
C GLY A 128 5.87 0.07 13.63
N GLU A 129 7.04 -0.54 13.81
CA GLU A 129 8.24 0.16 14.31
C GLU A 129 9.03 0.78 13.15
N HIS A 130 9.02 0.12 11.99
CA HIS A 130 9.70 0.57 10.78
C HIS A 130 8.81 1.34 9.81
N GLY A 131 7.50 1.43 10.08
CA GLY A 131 6.54 1.99 9.15
C GLY A 131 6.76 3.47 8.82
N ASN A 132 6.11 3.91 7.74
CA ASN A 132 6.16 5.29 7.24
C ASN A 132 7.57 5.74 6.82
N ARG A 133 8.29 4.88 6.08
CA ARG A 133 9.65 5.10 5.57
C ARG A 133 9.82 4.65 4.12
N LEU A 134 10.71 5.35 3.41
CA LEU A 134 11.25 4.90 2.12
C LEU A 134 12.75 4.60 2.32
N TYR A 135 13.07 3.32 2.53
CA TYR A 135 14.45 2.91 2.76
C TYR A 135 15.19 2.58 1.46
N PRO A 136 16.52 2.78 1.40
CA PRO A 136 17.37 2.05 0.47
C PRO A 136 17.26 0.55 0.78
N ALA A 137 16.80 -0.26 -0.17
CA ALA A 137 16.48 -1.67 0.08
C ALA A 137 17.69 -2.48 0.58
N GLY A 138 18.90 -2.15 0.09
CA GLY A 138 20.12 -2.86 0.45
C GLY A 138 20.50 -2.80 1.94
N LEU A 139 20.03 -1.78 2.67
CA LEU A 139 20.26 -1.69 4.12
C LEU A 139 19.56 -2.80 4.90
N TRP A 140 18.50 -3.40 4.34
CA TRP A 140 17.66 -4.38 5.02
C TRP A 140 17.64 -5.75 4.33
N LEU A 141 17.92 -5.79 3.02
CA LEU A 141 17.83 -7.01 2.21
C LEU A 141 19.18 -7.48 1.66
N GLY A 142 20.29 -6.81 2.01
CA GLY A 142 21.64 -7.19 1.60
C GLY A 142 22.16 -6.45 0.37
N GLU A 143 23.43 -6.64 0.05
CA GLU A 143 24.07 -5.99 -1.10
C GLU A 143 23.54 -6.55 -2.42
N GLU A 144 23.09 -7.80 -2.43
CA GLU A 144 22.61 -8.53 -3.59
C GLU A 144 21.45 -7.83 -4.31
N ILE A 145 20.49 -7.26 -3.55
CA ILE A 145 19.38 -6.50 -4.17
C ILE A 145 19.88 -5.20 -4.80
N THR A 146 20.92 -4.59 -4.23
CA THR A 146 21.50 -3.35 -4.74
C THR A 146 22.21 -3.61 -6.05
N GLU A 147 23.02 -4.68 -6.12
CA GLU A 147 23.66 -5.13 -7.36
C GLU A 147 22.64 -5.53 -8.43
N LEU A 148 21.57 -6.22 -8.03
CA LEU A 148 20.48 -6.58 -8.93
C LEU A 148 19.82 -5.32 -9.51
N GLY A 149 19.51 -4.34 -8.66
CA GLY A 149 18.97 -3.06 -9.08
C GLY A 149 19.85 -2.36 -10.11
N VAL A 150 21.17 -2.31 -9.90
CA VAL A 150 22.12 -1.74 -10.88
C VAL A 150 22.00 -2.44 -12.23
N LYS A 151 22.01 -3.78 -12.24
CA LYS A 151 21.94 -4.58 -13.47
C LYS A 151 20.59 -4.40 -14.19
N VAL A 152 19.48 -4.54 -13.47
CA VAL A 152 18.12 -4.48 -14.01
C VAL A 152 17.79 -3.07 -14.51
N CYS A 153 18.10 -2.02 -13.74
CA CYS A 153 17.87 -0.63 -14.17
C CYS A 153 18.68 -0.29 -15.43
N ALA A 154 19.94 -0.72 -15.54
CA ALA A 154 20.77 -0.49 -16.72
C ALA A 154 20.24 -1.23 -17.96
N ALA A 155 19.83 -2.50 -17.80
CA ALA A 155 19.29 -3.30 -18.88
C ALA A 155 17.95 -2.75 -19.40
N TYR A 156 17.06 -2.34 -18.50
CA TYR A 156 15.81 -1.68 -18.87
C TYR A 156 16.05 -0.35 -19.59
N ASN A 157 16.95 0.49 -19.08
CA ASN A 157 17.22 1.80 -19.67
C ASN A 157 17.88 1.72 -21.05
N SER A 158 18.60 0.63 -21.34
CA SER A 158 19.15 0.34 -22.67
C SER A 158 18.17 -0.38 -23.61
N GLY A 159 16.98 -0.75 -23.12
CA GLY A 159 15.98 -1.51 -23.89
C GLY A 159 16.28 -3.00 -24.01
N ALA A 160 17.28 -3.51 -23.27
CA ALA A 160 17.63 -4.93 -23.26
C ALA A 160 16.66 -5.80 -22.41
N MET A 161 15.92 -5.18 -21.49
CA MET A 161 14.87 -5.81 -20.69
C MET A 161 13.57 -5.01 -20.76
N GLY A 162 12.45 -5.71 -20.92
CA GLY A 162 11.10 -5.15 -20.77
C GLY A 162 10.60 -5.24 -19.33
N GLY A 163 9.35 -4.82 -19.10
CA GLY A 163 8.71 -4.86 -17.78
C GLY A 163 8.65 -6.27 -17.19
N GLN A 164 8.26 -7.26 -18.01
CA GLN A 164 8.17 -8.66 -17.58
C GLN A 164 9.53 -9.23 -17.17
N ASP A 165 10.60 -8.98 -17.93
CA ASP A 165 11.94 -9.47 -17.59
C ASP A 165 12.42 -8.92 -16.24
N CYS A 166 12.07 -7.66 -15.94
CA CYS A 166 12.41 -7.03 -14.66
C CYS A 166 11.60 -7.63 -13.50
N VAL A 167 10.32 -7.96 -13.73
CA VAL A 167 9.48 -8.66 -12.76
C VAL A 167 9.99 -10.07 -12.49
N ASP A 168 10.46 -10.77 -13.52
CA ASP A 168 11.02 -12.12 -13.37
C ASP A 168 12.31 -12.09 -12.53
N ALA A 169 13.19 -11.12 -12.78
CA ALA A 169 14.40 -10.90 -11.98
C ALA A 169 14.06 -10.54 -10.51
N LEU A 170 13.08 -9.68 -10.28
CA LEU A 170 12.62 -9.34 -8.93
C LEU A 170 11.98 -10.56 -8.22
N SER A 171 11.21 -11.37 -8.97
CA SER A 171 10.58 -12.59 -8.46
C SER A 171 11.61 -13.62 -8.03
N GLU A 172 12.68 -13.80 -8.81
CA GLU A 172 13.78 -14.69 -8.46
C GLU A 172 14.49 -14.25 -7.18
N PHE A 173 14.77 -12.95 -7.05
CA PHE A 173 15.34 -12.40 -5.82
C PHE A 173 14.43 -12.63 -4.61
N ILE A 174 13.15 -12.31 -4.72
CA ILE A 174 12.18 -12.51 -3.63
C ILE A 174 12.17 -13.98 -3.23
N ARG A 175 12.02 -14.90 -4.19
CA ARG A 175 12.01 -16.35 -3.95
C ARG A 175 13.24 -16.83 -3.20
N ALA A 176 14.43 -16.36 -3.57
CA ALA A 176 15.68 -16.75 -2.93
C ALA A 176 15.83 -16.17 -1.51
N THR A 177 15.14 -15.08 -1.19
CA THR A 177 15.30 -14.31 0.06
C THR A 177 14.23 -14.62 1.11
N LEU A 178 13.09 -15.19 0.70
CA LEU A 178 11.98 -15.49 1.62
C LEU A 178 12.41 -16.42 2.76
N ARG A 179 12.12 -16.00 3.99
CA ARG A 179 12.36 -16.76 5.21
C ARG A 179 11.07 -17.35 5.77
N PRO A 180 11.12 -18.50 6.46
CA PRO A 180 9.95 -19.09 7.08
C PRO A 180 9.40 -18.19 8.20
N VAL A 181 8.10 -17.94 8.18
CA VAL A 181 7.36 -17.30 9.26
C VAL A 181 6.69 -18.37 10.12
N ASN A 182 6.67 -18.19 11.44
CA ASN A 182 6.03 -19.11 12.37
C ASN A 182 4.60 -19.46 11.91
N SER A 183 4.26 -20.75 11.89
CA SER A 183 2.97 -21.23 11.35
C SER A 183 1.74 -20.64 12.05
N ARG A 184 1.81 -20.41 13.37
CA ARG A 184 0.72 -19.76 14.12
C ARG A 184 0.58 -18.28 13.77
N HIS A 185 1.70 -17.60 13.50
CA HIS A 185 1.67 -16.22 13.02
C HIS A 185 1.18 -16.13 11.57
N ARG A 186 1.55 -17.08 10.70
CA ARG A 186 1.01 -17.18 9.34
C ARG A 186 -0.51 -17.34 9.35
N GLU A 187 -1.01 -18.19 10.26
CA GLU A 187 -2.45 -18.37 10.47
C GLU A 187 -3.12 -17.09 10.98
N LEU A 188 -2.51 -16.38 11.94
CA LEU A 188 -3.02 -15.08 12.39
C LEU A 188 -3.11 -14.09 11.23
N ILE A 189 -2.04 -13.92 10.44
CA ILE A 189 -2.01 -13.01 9.29
C ILE A 189 -3.16 -13.34 8.33
N ARG A 190 -3.38 -14.62 8.04
CA ARG A 190 -4.47 -15.09 7.18
C ARG A 190 -5.85 -14.73 7.75
N GLN A 191 -6.05 -14.88 9.07
CA GLN A 191 -7.32 -14.55 9.72
C GLN A 191 -7.56 -13.05 9.76
N VAL A 192 -6.53 -12.24 10.02
CA VAL A 192 -6.64 -10.79 9.96
C VAL A 192 -6.98 -10.35 8.54
N ASN A 193 -6.27 -10.83 7.51
CA ASN A 193 -6.57 -10.51 6.10
C ASN A 193 -8.03 -10.81 5.72
N ARG A 194 -8.55 -11.97 6.14
CA ARG A 194 -9.97 -12.31 5.92
C ARG A 194 -10.90 -11.36 6.65
N TRP A 195 -10.63 -11.11 7.93
CA TRP A 195 -11.44 -10.22 8.75
C TRP A 195 -11.51 -8.79 8.18
N VAL A 196 -10.38 -8.19 7.78
CA VAL A 196 -10.42 -6.87 7.10
C VAL A 196 -11.02 -6.93 5.70
N GLY A 197 -11.17 -8.13 5.14
CA GLY A 197 -11.77 -8.46 3.85
C GLY A 197 -13.29 -8.56 3.83
N GLU A 198 -13.92 -8.88 4.95
CA GLU A 198 -15.31 -9.36 4.98
C GLU A 198 -16.39 -8.27 4.95
N ALA A 199 -16.06 -7.05 5.36
CA ALA A 199 -17.02 -5.95 5.44
C ALA A 199 -16.32 -4.58 5.25
N ILE A 200 -17.11 -3.53 4.97
CA ILE A 200 -16.58 -2.16 4.93
C ILE A 200 -16.05 -1.74 6.31
N ASP A 201 -16.82 -2.00 7.38
CA ASP A 201 -16.42 -1.73 8.76
C ASP A 201 -16.50 -3.02 9.60
N PRO A 202 -15.43 -3.84 9.62
CA PRO A 202 -15.44 -5.13 10.30
C PRO A 202 -15.32 -4.97 11.83
N ASP A 203 -16.21 -5.62 12.57
CA ASP A 203 -16.20 -5.59 14.05
C ASP A 203 -14.97 -6.33 14.62
N VAL A 204 -14.24 -5.67 15.53
CA VAL A 204 -13.03 -6.23 16.15
C VAL A 204 -13.34 -7.44 17.03
N GLY A 205 -14.53 -7.52 17.63
CA GLY A 205 -14.97 -8.66 18.42
C GLY A 205 -14.96 -9.95 17.60
N THR A 206 -15.44 -9.90 16.35
CA THR A 206 -15.42 -11.06 15.44
C THR A 206 -14.01 -11.57 15.14
N LEU A 207 -12.99 -10.69 15.11
CA LEU A 207 -11.59 -11.12 14.99
C LEU A 207 -11.15 -11.87 16.25
N MET A 208 -11.47 -11.35 17.44
CA MET A 208 -11.07 -11.94 18.71
C MET A 208 -11.64 -13.35 18.92
N GLU A 209 -12.83 -13.62 18.40
CA GLU A 209 -13.46 -14.95 18.44
C GLU A 209 -12.75 -15.99 17.56
N ARG A 210 -12.01 -15.55 16.53
CA ARG A 210 -11.41 -16.43 15.51
C ARG A 210 -9.94 -16.73 15.75
N VAL A 211 -9.23 -15.82 16.43
CA VAL A 211 -7.78 -15.93 16.63
C VAL A 211 -7.47 -16.70 17.92
N ALA A 212 -6.42 -17.52 17.89
CA ALA A 212 -6.00 -18.34 19.03
C ALA A 212 -5.18 -17.56 20.09
N TYR A 213 -5.27 -16.23 20.10
CA TYR A 213 -4.44 -15.33 20.88
C TYR A 213 -5.29 -14.47 21.80
N SER A 214 -4.73 -14.06 22.95
CA SER A 214 -5.40 -13.06 23.79
C SER A 214 -5.47 -11.71 23.08
N GLU A 215 -6.40 -10.85 23.48
CA GLU A 215 -6.59 -9.52 22.88
C GLU A 215 -5.27 -8.72 22.79
N ARG A 216 -4.50 -8.68 23.89
CA ARG A 216 -3.19 -8.00 23.92
C ARG A 216 -2.18 -8.62 22.95
N GLN A 217 -2.18 -9.94 22.80
CA GLN A 217 -1.29 -10.61 21.85
C GLN A 217 -1.72 -10.34 20.41
N THR A 218 -3.02 -10.35 20.13
CA THR A 218 -3.58 -10.01 18.81
C THR A 218 -3.23 -8.57 18.44
N GLN A 219 -3.45 -7.61 19.34
CA GLN A 219 -3.08 -6.21 19.11
C GLN A 219 -1.61 -6.07 18.71
N ARG A 220 -0.70 -6.65 19.51
CA ARG A 220 0.75 -6.60 19.27
C ARG A 220 1.15 -7.29 17.97
N LEU A 221 0.61 -8.47 17.67
CA LEU A 221 0.99 -9.22 16.47
C LEU A 221 0.39 -8.60 15.20
N THR A 222 -0.82 -8.06 15.25
CA THR A 222 -1.39 -7.30 14.13
C THR A 222 -0.54 -6.07 13.86
N GLU A 223 -0.15 -5.30 14.88
CA GLU A 223 0.75 -4.16 14.71
C GLU A 223 2.12 -4.57 14.13
N GLN A 224 2.65 -5.72 14.57
CA GLN A 224 3.91 -6.27 14.07
C GLN A 224 3.89 -6.58 12.58
N TYR A 225 2.80 -7.13 12.05
CA TYR A 225 2.73 -7.58 10.66
C TYR A 225 2.07 -6.58 9.71
N PHE A 226 1.11 -5.79 10.20
CA PHE A 226 0.29 -4.87 9.42
C PHE A 226 0.65 -3.40 9.65
N GLY A 227 1.39 -3.11 10.72
CA GLY A 227 1.78 -1.75 11.09
C GLY A 227 0.76 -1.00 11.94
N LEU A 228 -0.42 -1.58 12.18
CA LEU A 228 -1.50 -0.98 12.96
C LEU A 228 -2.17 -2.02 13.87
N PRO A 229 -2.65 -1.64 15.06
CA PRO A 229 -3.51 -2.52 15.86
C PRO A 229 -4.88 -2.71 15.18
N PRO A 230 -5.65 -3.76 15.53
CA PRO A 230 -6.89 -4.14 14.83
C PRO A 230 -7.86 -2.98 14.60
N ARG A 231 -8.19 -2.20 15.63
CA ARG A 231 -9.13 -1.07 15.51
C ARG A 231 -8.66 -0.01 14.51
N ALA A 232 -7.37 0.33 14.52
CA ALA A 232 -6.81 1.29 13.58
C ALA A 232 -6.68 0.71 12.16
N LEU A 233 -6.45 -0.60 12.05
CA LEU A 233 -6.43 -1.31 10.78
C LEU A 233 -7.82 -1.33 10.12
N ALA A 234 -8.87 -1.66 10.88
CA ALA A 234 -10.26 -1.59 10.41
C ALA A 234 -10.60 -0.17 9.93
N ARG A 235 -10.25 0.86 10.73
CA ARG A 235 -10.42 2.27 10.36
C ARG A 235 -9.72 2.63 9.03
N LYS A 236 -8.47 2.22 8.84
CA LYS A 236 -7.70 2.45 7.60
C LYS A 236 -8.43 1.82 6.41
N TYR A 237 -8.77 0.55 6.49
CA TYR A 237 -9.39 -0.17 5.37
C TYR A 237 -10.82 0.29 5.08
N ARG A 238 -11.60 0.64 6.11
CA ARG A 238 -12.92 1.27 5.97
C ARG A 238 -12.86 2.53 5.12
N ALA A 239 -11.92 3.42 5.43
CA ALA A 239 -11.74 4.66 4.68
C ALA A 239 -11.25 4.42 3.25
N LEU A 240 -10.30 3.49 3.04
CA LEU A 240 -9.81 3.15 1.70
C LEU A 240 -10.89 2.48 0.83
N ARG A 241 -11.70 1.60 1.41
CA ARG A 241 -12.88 1.00 0.75
C ARG A 241 -13.88 2.05 0.33
N ALA A 242 -14.26 2.94 1.26
CA ALA A 242 -15.17 4.03 0.96
C ALA A 242 -14.61 4.94 -0.15
N ALA A 243 -13.31 5.26 -0.11
CA ALA A 243 -12.65 6.02 -1.16
C ALA A 243 -12.72 5.32 -2.51
N THR A 244 -12.50 4.00 -2.54
CA THR A 244 -12.57 3.18 -3.76
C THR A 244 -13.99 3.18 -4.33
N LEU A 245 -15.00 2.90 -3.49
CA LEU A 245 -16.40 2.89 -3.90
C LEU A 245 -16.85 4.26 -4.43
N LEU A 246 -16.50 5.34 -3.74
CA LEU A 246 -16.83 6.71 -4.15
C LEU A 246 -16.06 7.17 -5.41
N SER A 247 -15.02 6.43 -5.84
CA SER A 247 -14.33 6.67 -7.11
C SER A 247 -14.95 5.92 -8.30
N LEU A 248 -15.90 5.01 -8.04
CA LEU A 248 -16.58 4.30 -9.12
C LEU A 248 -17.42 5.29 -9.95
N PRO A 249 -17.43 5.16 -11.29
CA PRO A 249 -18.26 6.01 -12.14
C PRO A 249 -19.74 5.94 -11.78
N MET A 250 -20.19 4.77 -11.31
CA MET A 250 -21.55 4.55 -10.82
C MET A 250 -21.53 3.77 -9.52
N LEU A 251 -22.17 4.34 -8.50
CA LEU A 251 -22.37 3.73 -7.18
C LEU A 251 -23.80 3.18 -7.12
N SER A 252 -23.98 1.94 -6.69
CA SER A 252 -25.32 1.38 -6.44
C SER A 252 -25.89 1.92 -5.12
N ASP A 253 -27.23 2.00 -5.02
CA ASP A 253 -27.92 2.39 -3.79
C ASP A 253 -27.50 1.52 -2.58
N GLU A 254 -27.21 0.23 -2.83
CA GLU A 254 -26.72 -0.70 -1.81
C GLU A 254 -25.32 -0.31 -1.32
N MET A 255 -24.39 0.00 -2.22
CA MET A 255 -23.03 0.44 -1.86
C MET A 255 -23.07 1.79 -1.14
N GLU A 256 -23.93 2.72 -1.58
CA GLU A 256 -24.13 4.01 -0.91
C GLU A 256 -24.66 3.81 0.52
N ALA A 257 -25.65 2.93 0.71
CA ALA A 257 -26.18 2.60 2.03
C ALA A 257 -25.09 1.97 2.94
N GLN A 258 -24.30 1.03 2.41
CA GLN A 258 -23.20 0.41 3.17
C GLN A 258 -22.14 1.44 3.61
N ILE A 259 -21.82 2.43 2.76
CA ILE A 259 -20.94 3.54 3.15
C ILE A 259 -21.61 4.38 4.23
N GLY A 260 -22.90 4.72 4.08
CA GLY A 260 -23.66 5.51 5.05
C GLY A 260 -23.72 4.87 6.44
N GLU A 261 -23.81 3.55 6.52
CA GLU A 261 -23.81 2.79 7.78
C GLU A 261 -22.42 2.69 8.42
N ALA A 262 -21.35 2.73 7.61
CA ALA A 262 -19.97 2.59 8.06
C ALA A 262 -19.41 3.84 8.75
N PHE A 263 -20.03 5.01 8.60
CA PHE A 263 -19.55 6.26 9.18
C PHE A 263 -20.63 6.96 10.00
N TYR A 264 -20.22 7.60 11.09
CA TYR A 264 -21.14 8.35 11.96
C TYR A 264 -21.84 9.51 11.22
N ASP A 265 -21.07 10.27 10.44
CA ASP A 265 -21.56 11.34 9.58
C ASP A 265 -20.62 11.59 8.38
N GLN A 266 -21.11 12.36 7.41
CA GLN A 266 -20.36 12.71 6.20
C GLN A 266 -19.07 13.50 6.49
N PRO A 267 -19.04 14.51 7.40
CA PRO A 267 -17.79 15.16 7.79
C PRO A 267 -16.73 14.20 8.36
N HIS A 268 -17.14 13.21 9.16
CA HIS A 268 -16.25 12.19 9.71
C HIS A 268 -15.68 11.31 8.61
N MET A 269 -16.53 10.82 7.68
CA MET A 269 -16.11 10.08 6.50
C MET A 269 -15.07 10.83 5.67
N ILE A 270 -15.34 12.11 5.33
CA ILE A 270 -14.43 12.95 4.54
C ILE A 270 -13.06 13.09 5.23
N ARG A 271 -13.05 13.26 6.57
CA ARG A 271 -11.79 13.36 7.33
C ARG A 271 -10.99 12.07 7.26
N GLU A 272 -11.62 10.91 7.45
CA GLU A 272 -10.91 9.63 7.37
C GLU A 272 -10.38 9.35 5.97
N ILE A 273 -11.19 9.56 4.93
CA ILE A 273 -10.76 9.42 3.54
C ILE A 273 -9.55 10.34 3.26
N ARG A 274 -9.58 11.59 3.73
CA ARG A 274 -8.44 12.51 3.58
C ARG A 274 -7.19 12.01 4.32
N VAL A 275 -7.33 11.42 5.50
CA VAL A 275 -6.20 10.90 6.28
C VAL A 275 -5.54 9.70 5.57
N PHE A 276 -6.33 8.76 5.08
CA PHE A 276 -5.83 7.48 4.56
C PHE A 276 -5.62 7.47 3.04
N ALA A 277 -6.50 8.09 2.26
CA ALA A 277 -6.38 8.18 0.81
C ALA A 277 -5.70 9.49 0.35
N GLY A 278 -5.63 10.51 1.19
CA GLY A 278 -4.96 11.78 0.87
C GLY A 278 -5.77 12.70 -0.05
N ARG A 279 -7.02 12.34 -0.34
CA ARG A 279 -7.94 13.04 -1.25
C ARG A 279 -9.30 13.18 -0.58
N THR A 280 -10.14 14.08 -1.09
CA THR A 280 -11.55 14.16 -0.69
C THR A 280 -12.41 13.35 -1.66
N PRO A 281 -13.60 12.86 -1.24
CA PRO A 281 -14.55 12.16 -2.12
C PRO A 281 -14.81 12.88 -3.46
N ALA A 282 -14.99 14.20 -3.43
CA ALA A 282 -15.23 14.99 -4.63
C ALA A 282 -14.08 14.97 -5.65
N ARG A 283 -12.84 14.75 -5.22
CA ARG A 283 -11.67 14.61 -6.12
C ARG A 283 -11.44 13.15 -6.56
N LEU A 284 -12.13 12.20 -5.92
CA LEU A 284 -12.11 10.78 -6.27
C LEU A 284 -13.13 10.46 -7.38
N SER A 285 -14.27 11.15 -7.39
CA SER A 285 -15.34 11.00 -8.38
C SER A 285 -15.14 11.84 -9.65
N ASP A 286 -13.95 12.43 -9.83
CA ASP A 286 -13.65 13.23 -11.02
C ASP A 286 -13.39 12.28 -12.20
N GLU A 287 -14.20 12.34 -13.26
CA GLU A 287 -14.14 11.44 -14.42
C GLU A 287 -12.76 11.45 -15.11
N GLU A 288 -11.96 12.48 -14.84
CA GLU A 288 -10.57 12.63 -15.31
C GLU A 288 -9.53 11.87 -14.46
N ASN A 289 -9.94 11.07 -13.45
CA ASN A 289 -9.04 10.48 -12.45
C ASN A 289 -8.98 8.93 -12.35
N PRO A 290 -8.73 8.20 -13.47
CA PRO A 290 -8.62 6.74 -13.47
C PRO A 290 -7.43 6.19 -12.66
N PHE A 291 -6.39 7.00 -12.44
CA PHE A 291 -5.18 6.56 -11.74
C PHE A 291 -5.38 6.37 -10.23
N LEU A 292 -6.20 7.20 -9.57
CA LEU A 292 -6.52 6.98 -8.15
C LEU A 292 -7.37 5.74 -7.94
N ALA A 293 -8.31 5.45 -8.84
CA ALA A 293 -9.06 4.20 -8.83
C ALA A 293 -8.15 2.97 -9.05
N GLU A 294 -7.06 3.12 -9.83
CA GLU A 294 -6.01 2.10 -9.98
C GLU A 294 -5.13 1.95 -8.71
N MET A 295 -4.68 3.04 -8.11
CA MET A 295 -3.89 2.98 -6.86
C MET A 295 -4.70 2.40 -5.70
N LEU A 296 -6.00 2.71 -5.67
CA LEU A 296 -6.99 2.15 -4.74
C LEU A 296 -7.58 0.82 -5.24
N ASP A 297 -7.15 0.29 -6.41
CA ASP A 297 -7.67 -0.96 -6.96
C ASP A 297 -7.45 -2.09 -5.94
N THR A 298 -8.48 -2.90 -5.81
CA THR A 298 -8.54 -4.19 -5.10
C THR A 298 -7.30 -5.07 -5.27
N LYS A 299 -6.53 -4.92 -6.37
CA LYS A 299 -5.24 -5.62 -6.56
C LYS A 299 -4.12 -5.10 -5.64
N ASN A 300 -4.06 -3.79 -5.42
CA ASN A 300 -3.15 -3.13 -4.47
C ASN A 300 -3.62 -3.34 -3.02
N LEU A 301 -4.91 -3.63 -2.86
CA LEU A 301 -5.57 -3.87 -1.59
C LEU A 301 -6.19 -5.27 -1.59
N ARG A 302 -5.46 -6.34 -1.92
CA ARG A 302 -6.01 -7.72 -2.00
C ARG A 302 -6.66 -8.21 -0.70
N GLU A 303 -6.40 -7.52 0.41
CA GLU A 303 -7.06 -7.69 1.72
C GLU A 303 -8.47 -7.08 1.77
N ILE A 304 -8.81 -6.20 0.83
CA ILE A 304 -10.14 -5.68 0.55
C ILE A 304 -10.78 -6.62 -0.47
N GLY A 305 -11.34 -7.74 0.00
CA GLY A 305 -12.38 -8.39 -0.78
C GLY A 305 -13.52 -7.39 -0.98
N MET A 306 -13.83 -7.04 -2.23
CA MET A 306 -15.12 -6.43 -2.51
C MET A 306 -16.18 -7.51 -2.28
N PRO A 307 -17.32 -7.21 -1.62
CA PRO A 307 -18.45 -8.13 -1.65
C PRO A 307 -18.77 -8.41 -3.12
N ASP A 308 -18.89 -9.69 -3.48
CA ASP A 308 -19.25 -10.10 -4.83
C ASP A 308 -20.52 -9.36 -5.25
N GLY A 309 -20.36 -8.38 -6.14
CA GLY A 309 -21.49 -7.86 -6.89
C GLY A 309 -21.86 -8.93 -7.91
N GLU A 310 -22.84 -9.77 -7.60
CA GLU A 310 -23.48 -10.58 -8.63
C GLU A 310 -24.04 -9.62 -9.71
N GLY A 311 -23.48 -9.71 -10.91
CA GLY A 311 -23.90 -9.02 -12.12
C GLY A 311 -23.21 -9.58 -13.35
#